data_AF-A0A9X1MCE3-F1
#
_entry.id   AF-A0A9X1MCE3-F1
#
_cell.length_a   1.000
_cell.length_b   1.000
_cell.length_c   1.000
_cell.angle_alpha   90.00
_cell.angle_beta   90.00
_cell.angle_gamma   90.00
#
_symmetry.space_group_name_H-M   'P 1'
#
loop_
_entity.id
_entity.type
_entity.pdbx_description
1 polymer ?
#
loop_
_entity_poly.entity_id
_entity_poly.type
_entity_poly.pdbx_seq_one_letter_code
_entity_poly.pdbx_strand_id
1 'polypeptide(L)'
;MQHDAVWARRTQRELRDLLNQWDSIGVFDPDDEDDGSGPVDEYDCIRDPLISHLLRGDTRYEIAGFLRDELTDHLGLEPWLVTTNVIDRIFDWWESVK
;
A
#
# COMPACT_ATOMS: atom_id res chain seq x y z
N MET A 1 -5.53 21.75 10.72
CA MET A 1 -4.09 21.56 10.99
C MET A 1 -3.80 20.35 11.89
N GLN A 2 -4.26 20.30 13.15
CA GLN A 2 -3.90 19.16 14.04
C GLN A 2 -4.64 17.85 13.69
N HIS A 3 -5.88 17.93 13.21
CA HIS A 3 -6.63 16.77 12.69
C HIS A 3 -5.99 16.17 11.43
N ASP A 4 -5.55 17.01 10.49
CA ASP A 4 -4.99 16.55 9.21
C ASP A 4 -3.69 15.78 9.41
N ALA A 5 -2.84 16.20 10.36
CA ALA A 5 -1.59 15.53 10.68
C ALA A 5 -1.78 14.19 11.41
N VAL A 6 -2.79 14.08 12.28
CA VAL A 6 -3.12 12.82 12.95
C VAL A 6 -3.71 11.82 11.96
N TRP A 7 -4.61 12.29 11.08
CA TRP A 7 -5.17 11.48 10.00
C TRP A 7 -4.06 10.98 9.06
N ALA A 8 -3.20 11.87 8.55
CA ALA A 8 -2.12 11.49 7.63
C ALA A 8 -1.20 10.41 8.19
N ARG A 9 -0.78 10.56 9.46
CA ARG A 9 0.07 9.55 10.13
C ARG A 9 -0.64 8.22 10.31
N ARG A 10 -1.94 8.23 10.59
CA ARG A 10 -2.74 7.00 10.73
C ARG A 10 -2.86 6.31 9.37
N THR A 11 -3.24 7.05 8.33
CA THR A 11 -3.38 6.54 6.96
C THR A 11 -2.08 5.94 6.45
N GLN A 12 -0.93 6.59 6.68
CA GLN A 12 0.38 6.06 6.30
C GLN A 12 0.71 4.74 6.99
N ARG A 13 0.45 4.63 8.31
CA ARG A 13 0.68 3.39 9.05
C ARG A 13 -0.22 2.26 8.57
N GLU A 14 -1.53 2.49 8.51
CA GLU A 14 -2.48 1.44 8.11
C GLU A 14 -2.26 0.98 6.66
N LEU A 15 -1.85 1.88 5.75
CA LEU A 15 -1.49 1.49 4.40
C LEU A 15 -0.20 0.68 4.36
N ARG A 16 0.82 1.05 5.16
CA ARG A 16 2.03 0.24 5.30
C ARG A 16 1.67 -1.19 5.74
N ASP A 17 0.81 -1.32 6.75
CA ASP A 17 0.40 -2.62 7.26
C ASP A 17 -0.35 -3.45 6.18
N LEU A 18 -1.13 -2.81 5.31
CA LEU A 18 -1.78 -3.48 4.18
C LEU A 18 -0.79 -3.95 3.11
N LEU A 19 0.22 -3.14 2.80
CA LEU A 19 1.26 -3.50 1.82
C LEU A 19 2.15 -4.63 2.36
N ASN A 20 2.50 -4.57 3.64
CA ASN A 20 3.22 -5.63 4.34
C ASN A 20 2.41 -6.94 4.40
N GLN A 21 1.08 -6.88 4.57
CA GLN A 21 0.23 -8.08 4.50
C GLN A 21 0.02 -8.60 3.07
N TRP A 22 0.16 -7.76 2.05
CA TRP A 22 0.16 -8.22 0.67
C TRP A 22 1.48 -8.94 0.35
N ASP A 23 2.58 -8.42 0.88
CA ASP A 23 3.93 -9.00 0.79
C ASP A 23 4.34 -9.42 -0.62
N SER A 24 4.21 -8.50 -1.60
CA SER A 24 4.50 -8.83 -2.99
C SER A 24 5.99 -9.13 -3.24
N ILE A 25 6.88 -8.55 -2.42
CA ILE A 25 8.33 -8.78 -2.50
C ILE A 25 8.73 -10.07 -1.73
N GLY A 26 7.93 -10.54 -0.75
CA GLY A 26 8.19 -11.78 -0.01
C GLY A 26 9.18 -11.62 1.15
N VAL A 27 9.21 -10.43 1.74
CA VAL A 27 10.21 -9.94 2.71
C VAL A 27 9.58 -9.62 4.07
N PHE A 28 8.24 -9.63 4.15
CA PHE A 28 7.55 -9.46 5.41
C PHE A 28 7.79 -10.68 6.32
N ASP A 29 8.63 -10.50 7.33
CA ASP A 29 8.73 -11.40 8.48
C ASP A 29 8.05 -10.74 9.70
N PRO A 30 6.94 -11.30 10.21
CA PRO A 30 6.22 -10.75 11.36
C PRO A 30 7.05 -10.78 12.66
N ASP A 31 8.13 -11.56 12.71
CA ASP A 31 9.02 -11.66 13.87
C ASP A 31 10.22 -10.68 13.80
N ASP A 32 10.44 -9.98 12.68
CA ASP A 32 11.65 -9.17 12.43
C ASP A 32 11.58 -7.69 12.84
N GLU A 33 10.48 -7.19 13.45
CA GLU A 33 10.43 -5.79 13.94
C GLU A 33 9.83 -5.59 15.36
N ASP A 34 10.39 -4.60 16.08
CA ASP A 34 10.22 -4.24 17.51
C ASP A 34 8.77 -3.86 17.93
N ASP A 35 7.85 -3.69 16.97
CA ASP A 35 6.43 -3.38 17.23
C ASP A 35 5.43 -4.22 16.38
N GLY A 36 5.91 -5.24 15.65
CA GLY A 36 5.07 -6.10 14.79
C GLY A 36 4.66 -5.46 13.45
N SER A 37 5.27 -4.35 13.05
CA SER A 37 4.92 -3.65 11.81
C SER A 37 5.60 -4.19 10.54
N GLY A 38 6.64 -5.02 10.64
CA GLY A 38 7.50 -5.39 9.51
C GLY A 38 8.33 -4.22 8.94
N PRO A 39 9.23 -4.48 7.96
CA PRO A 39 10.17 -3.51 7.41
C PRO A 39 9.54 -2.15 7.11
N VAL A 40 10.10 -1.08 7.69
CA VAL A 40 9.48 0.25 7.66
C VAL A 40 9.45 0.87 6.26
N ASP A 41 10.42 0.56 5.40
CA ASP A 41 10.71 1.32 4.17
C ASP A 41 10.54 0.55 2.84
N GLU A 42 10.36 -0.77 2.88
CA GLU A 42 10.39 -1.61 1.65
C GLU A 42 9.29 -1.24 0.65
N TYR A 43 8.08 -0.92 1.15
CA TYR A 43 6.94 -0.54 0.31
C TYR A 43 6.70 0.97 0.25
N ASP A 44 7.62 1.81 0.76
CA ASP A 44 7.46 3.27 0.77
C ASP A 44 7.35 3.84 -0.65
N CYS A 45 8.08 3.23 -1.59
CA CYS A 45 8.04 3.58 -3.01
C CYS A 45 6.64 3.42 -3.64
N ILE A 46 5.85 2.43 -3.18
CA ILE A 46 4.48 2.20 -3.63
C ILE A 46 3.49 3.00 -2.79
N ARG A 47 3.70 3.08 -1.47
CA ARG A 47 2.78 3.69 -0.50
C ARG A 47 2.46 5.15 -0.84
N ASP A 48 3.49 5.96 -1.02
CA ASP A 48 3.32 7.41 -1.13
C ASP A 48 2.64 7.82 -2.46
N PRO A 49 3.00 7.23 -3.62
CA PRO A 49 2.23 7.43 -4.85
C PRO A 49 0.81 6.85 -4.75
N LEU A 50 0.61 5.69 -4.12
CA LEU A 50 -0.72 5.09 -3.98
C LEU A 50 -1.70 5.99 -3.21
N ILE A 51 -1.25 6.62 -2.12
CA ILE A 51 -2.05 7.63 -1.39
C ILE A 51 -2.46 8.77 -2.33
N SER A 52 -1.53 9.22 -3.18
CA SER A 52 -1.79 10.29 -4.14
C SER A 52 -2.83 9.87 -5.20
N HIS A 53 -2.80 8.63 -5.68
CA HIS A 53 -3.83 8.08 -6.58
C HIS A 53 -5.21 8.03 -5.89
N LEU A 54 -5.27 7.51 -4.66
CA LEU A 54 -6.50 7.41 -3.88
C LEU A 54 -7.14 8.78 -3.59
N LEU A 55 -6.31 9.77 -3.24
CA LEU A 55 -6.77 11.15 -3.02
C LEU A 55 -7.28 11.83 -4.29
N ARG A 56 -6.74 11.47 -5.46
CA ARG A 56 -7.24 11.96 -6.77
C ARG A 56 -8.56 11.30 -7.18
N GLY A 57 -8.97 10.23 -6.49
CA GLY A 57 -10.18 9.48 -6.80
C GLY A 57 -10.01 8.50 -7.97
N ASP A 58 -8.78 8.04 -8.21
CA ASP A 58 -8.50 7.05 -9.25
C ASP A 58 -9.27 5.75 -8.99
N THR A 59 -9.68 5.10 -10.07
CA THR A 59 -10.50 3.89 -10.06
C THR A 59 -9.69 2.64 -9.71
N ARG A 60 -10.39 1.55 -9.36
CA ARG A 60 -9.78 0.22 -9.17
C ARG A 60 -8.91 -0.20 -10.36
N TYR A 61 -9.33 0.13 -11.57
CA TYR A 61 -8.58 -0.20 -12.79
C TYR A 61 -7.28 0.60 -12.90
N GLU A 62 -7.32 1.90 -12.64
CA GLU A 62 -6.14 2.78 -12.69
C GLU A 62 -5.13 2.41 -11.59
N ILE A 63 -5.59 2.14 -10.37
CA ILE A 63 -4.72 1.68 -9.27
C ILE A 63 -4.12 0.31 -9.58
N ALA A 64 -4.88 -0.62 -10.17
CA ALA A 64 -4.34 -1.90 -10.58
C ALA A 64 -3.31 -1.78 -11.71
N GLY A 65 -3.46 -0.80 -12.62
CA GLY A 65 -2.44 -0.47 -13.62
C GLY A 65 -1.17 0.04 -12.97
N PHE A 66 -1.29 1.09 -12.16
CA PHE A 66 -0.18 1.67 -11.39
C PHE A 66 0.60 0.61 -10.60
N LEU A 67 -0.07 -0.24 -9.81
CA LEU A 67 0.62 -1.26 -9.03
C LEU A 67 1.37 -2.27 -9.89
N ARG A 68 0.84 -2.63 -11.07
CA ARG A 68 1.53 -3.54 -12.00
C ARG A 68 2.78 -2.91 -12.57
N ASP A 69 2.69 -1.63 -12.92
CA ASP A 69 3.82 -0.86 -13.44
C ASP A 69 4.91 -0.75 -12.36
N GLU A 70 4.55 -0.42 -11.12
CA GLU A 70 5.50 -0.40 -9.99
C GLU A 70 6.14 -1.77 -9.73
N LEU A 71 5.35 -2.85 -9.73
CA LEU A 71 5.89 -4.20 -9.56
C LEU A 71 6.90 -4.54 -10.66
N THR A 72 6.55 -4.27 -11.92
CA THR A 72 7.38 -4.67 -13.07
C THR A 72 8.59 -3.78 -13.28
N ASP A 73 8.38 -2.47 -13.33
CA ASP A 73 9.40 -1.51 -13.73
C ASP A 73 10.32 -1.13 -12.57
N HIS A 74 9.82 -1.08 -11.34
CA HIS A 74 10.62 -0.67 -10.17
C HIS A 74 11.11 -1.85 -9.35
N LEU A 75 10.28 -2.88 -9.14
CA LEU A 75 10.63 -4.02 -8.30
C LEU A 75 11.13 -5.24 -9.08
N GLY A 76 10.95 -5.26 -10.41
CA GLY A 76 11.32 -6.42 -11.24
C GLY A 76 10.50 -7.68 -10.93
N LEU A 77 9.30 -7.49 -10.39
CA LEU A 77 8.35 -8.52 -9.99
C LEU A 77 7.26 -8.72 -11.04
N GLU A 78 6.52 -9.82 -10.86
CA GLU A 78 5.54 -10.25 -11.83
C GLU A 78 4.21 -9.48 -11.67
N PRO A 79 3.62 -8.95 -12.76
CA PRO A 79 2.45 -8.07 -12.68
C PRO A 79 1.19 -8.81 -12.22
N TRP A 80 1.13 -10.15 -12.33
CA TRP A 80 -0.02 -10.93 -11.88
C TRP A 80 -0.13 -11.07 -10.36
N LEU A 81 0.90 -10.63 -9.60
CA LEU A 81 0.81 -10.52 -8.14
C LEU A 81 -0.21 -9.46 -7.71
N VAL A 82 -0.56 -8.51 -8.60
CA VAL A 82 -1.67 -7.57 -8.41
C VAL A 82 -3.01 -8.25 -8.73
N THR A 83 -3.53 -8.97 -7.73
CA THR A 83 -4.81 -9.69 -7.82
C THR A 83 -6.00 -8.77 -7.49
N THR A 84 -7.21 -9.18 -7.89
CA THR A 84 -8.45 -8.45 -7.53
C THR A 84 -8.62 -8.32 -6.02
N ASN A 85 -8.24 -9.34 -5.24
CA ASN A 85 -8.32 -9.30 -3.77
C ASN A 85 -7.47 -8.16 -3.18
N VAL A 86 -6.25 -7.96 -3.70
CA VAL A 86 -5.37 -6.86 -3.27
C VAL A 86 -6.04 -5.51 -3.52
N ILE A 87 -6.61 -5.33 -4.71
CA ILE A 87 -7.32 -4.10 -5.08
C ILE A 87 -8.54 -3.88 -4.20
N ASP A 88 -9.34 -4.91 -3.98
CA ASP A 88 -10.54 -4.81 -3.13
C ASP A 88 -10.17 -4.46 -1.69
N ARG A 89 -9.13 -5.07 -1.11
CA ARG A 89 -8.64 -4.73 0.23
C ARG A 89 -8.18 -3.28 0.35
N ILE A 90 -7.47 -2.76 -0.65
CA ILE A 90 -7.05 -1.35 -0.68
C ILE A 90 -8.27 -0.43 -0.68
N PHE A 91 -9.28 -0.72 -1.51
CA PHE A 91 -10.48 0.10 -1.59
C PHE A 91 -11.38 -0.02 -0.35
N ASP A 92 -11.56 -1.23 0.19
CA ASP A 92 -12.32 -1.46 1.42
C ASP A 92 -11.69 -0.71 2.60
N TRP A 93 -10.35 -0.72 2.69
CA TRP A 93 -9.64 0.10 3.65
C TRP A 93 -9.82 1.59 3.40
N TRP A 94 -9.65 2.06 2.16
CA TRP A 94 -9.76 3.48 1.84
C TRP A 94 -11.14 4.05 2.21
N GLU A 95 -12.20 3.29 1.96
CA GLU A 95 -13.56 3.63 2.36
C GLU A 95 -13.77 3.67 3.89
N SER A 96 -12.94 2.94 4.66
CA SER A 96 -12.99 2.93 6.12
C SER A 96 -12.23 4.09 6.79
N VAL A 97 -11.32 4.75 6.06
CA VAL A 97 -10.45 5.83 6.58
C VAL A 97 -10.76 7.21 6.01
N LYS A 98 -11.54 7.29 4.93
CA LYS A 98 -12.08 8.56 4.41
C LYS A 98 -13.15 9.15 5.34
#